data_AF-A0A0J1GF87-F1
#
_entry.id   AF-A0A0J1GF87-F1
#
_cell.length_a   1.000
_cell.length_b   1.000
_cell.length_c   1.000
_cell.angle_alpha   90.00
_cell.angle_beta   90.00
_cell.angle_gamma   90.00
#
_symmetry.space_group_name_H-M   'P 1'
#
loop_
_entity.id
_entity.type
_entity.pdbx_description
1 polymer ?
#
loop_
_entity_poly.entity_id
_entity_poly.type
_entity_poly.pdbx_seq_one_letter_code
_entity_poly.pdbx_strand_id
1 'polypeptide(L)'
;LNRSVLKTFKSKLTISPIRKTQLVNISFESEDPALAAKIANEVGQSFIENNLESKLLATEQATSWINQRLAELKSKLDSSEQALLQFLEAQKLIDDSGIVALTSSELSNLTDRIAQATEKRIETQALFN
;
A
#
# COMPACT_ATOMS: atom_id res chain seq x y z
N LEU A 1 -9.28 24.92 -29.63
CA LEU A 1 -8.05 25.72 -29.72
C LEU A 1 -6.75 25.05 -29.23
N ASN A 2 -6.73 23.91 -28.51
CA ASN A 2 -5.50 23.51 -27.79
C ASN A 2 -4.70 22.30 -28.33
N ARG A 3 -5.15 21.61 -29.39
CA ARG A 3 -4.44 20.41 -29.90
C ARG A 3 -3.11 20.72 -30.60
N SER A 4 -3.03 21.86 -31.30
CA SER A 4 -1.81 22.26 -32.01
C SER A 4 -0.69 22.62 -31.04
N VAL A 5 -1.01 23.39 -29.99
CA VAL A 5 -0.04 23.79 -28.95
C VAL A 5 0.48 22.57 -28.20
N LEU A 6 -0.40 21.61 -27.86
CA LEU A 6 0.01 20.37 -27.20
C LEU A 6 0.94 19.52 -28.09
N LYS A 7 0.69 19.50 -29.40
CA LYS A 7 1.52 18.78 -30.37
C LYS A 7 2.91 19.42 -30.48
N THR A 8 2.97 20.74 -30.58
CA THR A 8 4.23 21.50 -30.60
C THR A 8 5.01 21.36 -29.29
N PHE A 9 4.32 21.33 -28.15
CA PHE A 9 4.95 21.08 -26.86
C PHE A 9 5.55 19.67 -26.80
N LYS A 10 4.78 18.64 -27.20
CA LYS A 10 5.26 17.25 -27.23
C LYS A 10 6.43 17.05 -28.20
N SER A 11 6.45 17.75 -29.34
CA SER A 11 7.58 17.64 -30.28
C SER A 11 8.87 18.29 -29.76
N LYS A 12 8.75 19.25 -28.84
CA LYS A 12 9.90 19.96 -28.24
C LYS A 12 10.40 19.29 -26.95
N LEU A 13 9.62 18.36 -26.37
CA LEU A 13 9.99 17.60 -25.18
C LEU A 13 10.58 16.25 -25.58
N THR A 14 11.82 16.00 -25.16
CA THR A 14 12.50 14.71 -25.36
C THR A 14 12.80 14.08 -24.00
N ILE A 15 12.43 12.81 -23.86
CA ILE A 15 12.64 12.02 -22.64
C ILE A 15 13.39 10.75 -23.06
N SER A 16 14.63 10.60 -22.59
CA SER A 16 15.53 9.52 -22.99
C SER A 16 16.03 8.77 -21.76
N PRO A 17 15.70 7.47 -21.59
CA PRO A 17 16.21 6.67 -20.49
C PRO A 17 17.71 6.41 -20.68
N ILE A 18 18.47 6.50 -19.59
CA ILE A 18 19.89 6.18 -19.59
C ILE A 18 20.04 4.66 -19.45
N ARG A 19 20.67 4.04 -20.46
CA ARG A 19 20.85 2.58 -20.49
C ARG A 19 21.60 2.10 -19.25
N LYS A 20 21.15 0.98 -18.68
CA LYS A 20 21.74 0.34 -17.49
C LYS A 20 21.62 1.16 -16.20
N THR A 21 20.79 2.21 -16.16
CA THR A 21 20.50 2.95 -14.93
C THR A 21 18.99 3.18 -14.80
N GLN A 22 18.55 3.64 -13.63
CA GLN A 22 17.18 4.13 -13.41
C GLN A 22 17.07 5.64 -13.64
N LEU A 23 18.02 6.23 -14.38
CA LEU A 23 18.03 7.66 -14.66
C LEU A 23 17.38 7.95 -16.02
N VAL A 24 16.70 9.08 -16.10
CA VAL A 24 16.04 9.57 -17.32
C VAL A 24 16.55 10.97 -17.59
N ASN A 25 16.95 11.22 -18.83
CA ASN A 25 17.30 12.57 -19.28
C ASN A 25 16.07 13.25 -19.85
N ILE A 26 15.72 14.42 -19.31
CA ILE A 26 14.59 15.24 -19.75
C ILE A 26 15.16 16.49 -20.40
N SER A 27 14.76 16.77 -21.64
CA SER A 27 15.24 17.94 -22.38
C SER A 27 14.07 18.62 -23.09
N PHE A 28 14.04 19.95 -23.06
CA PHE A 28 13.02 20.75 -23.71
C PHE A 28 13.67 21.80 -24.61
N GLU A 29 13.23 21.88 -25.87
CA GLU A 29 13.72 22.84 -26.85
C GLU A 29 12.86 24.10 -26.87
N SER A 30 13.46 25.26 -26.61
CA SER A 30 12.78 26.56 -26.63
C SER A 30 13.72 27.65 -27.16
N GLU A 31 13.14 28.71 -27.70
CA GLU A 31 13.88 29.91 -28.13
C GLU A 31 14.40 30.70 -26.92
N ASP A 32 13.71 30.61 -25.78
CA ASP A 32 14.14 31.18 -24.51
C ASP A 32 14.83 30.09 -23.65
N PRO A 33 16.13 30.23 -23.34
CA PRO A 33 16.86 29.27 -22.52
C PRO A 33 16.32 29.18 -21.08
N ALA A 34 15.79 30.28 -20.52
CA ALA A 34 15.21 30.26 -19.17
C ALA A 34 13.90 29.46 -19.15
N LEU A 35 13.07 29.62 -20.19
CA LEU A 35 11.84 28.86 -20.35
C LEU A 35 12.12 27.36 -20.57
N ALA A 36 13.15 27.02 -21.37
CA ALA A 36 13.54 25.64 -21.59
C ALA A 36 13.93 24.92 -20.29
N ALA A 37 14.80 25.55 -19.49
CA ALA A 37 15.22 25.01 -18.21
C ALA A 37 14.04 24.85 -17.25
N LYS A 38 13.16 25.86 -17.17
CA LYS A 38 11.98 25.81 -16.31
C LYS A 38 11.08 24.64 -16.67
N ILE A 39 10.74 24.48 -17.96
CA ILE A 39 9.83 23.41 -18.41
C ILE A 39 10.44 22.02 -18.13
N ALA A 40 11.72 21.81 -18.45
CA ALA A 40 12.36 20.53 -18.22
C ALA A 40 12.38 20.14 -16.73
N ASN A 41 12.69 21.11 -15.85
CA ASN A 41 12.69 20.89 -14.40
C ASN A 41 11.28 20.60 -13.86
N GLU A 42 10.28 21.37 -14.28
CA GLU A 42 8.89 21.20 -13.82
C GLU A 42 8.30 19.85 -14.28
N VAL A 43 8.64 19.39 -15.49
CA VAL A 43 8.21 18.06 -15.96
C VAL A 43 8.80 16.96 -15.07
N GLY A 44 10.06 17.08 -14.68
CA GLY A 44 10.70 16.14 -13.74
C GLY A 44 10.05 16.18 -12.36
N GLN A 45 9.85 17.37 -11.82
CA GLN A 45 9.25 17.58 -10.50
C GLN A 45 7.81 17.05 -10.44
N SER A 46 6.99 17.38 -11.44
CA SER A 46 5.60 16.90 -11.54
C SER A 46 5.52 15.37 -11.67
N PHE A 47 6.49 14.75 -12.37
CA PHE A 47 6.57 13.29 -12.42
C PHE A 47 6.89 12.68 -11.04
N ILE A 48 7.82 13.27 -10.29
CA ILE A 48 8.15 12.83 -8.92
C ILE A 48 6.92 12.93 -8.01
N GLU A 49 6.24 14.07 -8.04
CA GLU A 49 5.03 14.31 -7.25
C GLU A 49 3.91 13.34 -7.61
N ASN A 50 3.64 13.13 -8.89
CA ASN A 50 2.60 12.21 -9.34
C ASN A 50 2.92 10.74 -9.00
N ASN A 51 4.19 10.35 -9.05
CA ASN A 51 4.63 9.03 -8.62
C ASN A 51 4.47 8.85 -7.11
N LEU A 52 4.77 9.88 -6.30
CA LEU A 52 4.54 9.86 -4.86
C LEU A 52 3.05 9.72 -4.53
N GLU A 53 2.20 10.51 -5.17
CA GLU A 53 0.74 10.45 -5.00
C GLU A 53 0.18 9.08 -5.39
N SER A 54 0.63 8.53 -6.53
CA SER A 54 0.23 7.19 -6.98
C SER A 54 0.64 6.09 -5.99
N LYS A 55 1.83 6.21 -5.39
CA LYS A 55 2.31 5.27 -4.36
C LYS A 55 1.54 5.41 -3.04
N LEU A 56 1.17 6.63 -2.64
CA LEU A 56 0.34 6.88 -1.47
C LEU A 56 -1.04 6.24 -1.65
N LEU A 57 -1.69 6.48 -2.79
CA LEU A 57 -2.98 5.88 -3.13
C LEU A 57 -2.91 4.35 -3.14
N ALA A 58 -1.85 3.76 -3.69
CA ALA A 58 -1.64 2.31 -3.65
C ALA A 58 -1.48 1.79 -2.21
N THR A 59 -0.81 2.55 -1.34
CA THR A 59 -0.60 2.21 0.08
C THR A 59 -1.91 2.30 0.87
N GLU A 60 -2.72 3.32 0.63
CA GLU A 60 -4.04 3.48 1.24
C GLU A 60 -4.97 2.33 0.85
N GLN A 61 -5.00 1.98 -0.45
CA GLN A 61 -5.78 0.83 -0.94
C GLN A 61 -5.32 -0.49 -0.32
N ALA A 62 -4.01 -0.72 -0.24
CA ALA A 62 -3.46 -1.91 0.41
C ALA A 62 -3.84 -1.97 1.90
N THR A 63 -3.76 -0.84 2.62
CA THR A 63 -4.16 -0.74 4.03
C THR A 63 -5.65 -1.05 4.21
N SER A 64 -6.50 -0.49 3.36
CA SER A 64 -7.94 -0.75 3.37
C SER A 64 -8.23 -2.25 3.17
N TRP A 65 -7.57 -2.86 2.18
CA TRP A 65 -7.72 -4.29 1.91
C TRP A 65 -7.24 -5.18 3.07
N ILE A 66 -6.11 -4.86 3.70
CA ILE A 66 -5.59 -5.59 4.86
C ILE A 66 -6.58 -5.49 6.03
N ASN A 67 -7.10 -4.30 6.33
CA ASN A 67 -8.05 -4.09 7.42
C ASN A 67 -9.35 -4.87 7.19
N GLN A 68 -9.88 -4.85 5.96
CA GLN A 68 -11.04 -5.67 5.59
C GLN A 68 -10.75 -7.16 5.79
N ARG A 69 -9.59 -7.62 5.32
CA ARG A 69 -9.21 -9.03 5.44
C ARG A 69 -9.03 -9.45 6.90
N LEU A 70 -8.49 -8.58 7.74
CA LEU A 70 -8.35 -8.83 9.18
C LEU A 70 -9.72 -8.95 9.85
N ALA A 71 -10.67 -8.07 9.51
CA ALA A 71 -12.04 -8.13 10.02
C ALA A 71 -12.76 -9.44 9.61
N GLU A 72 -12.60 -9.86 8.36
CA GLU A 72 -13.13 -11.16 7.88
C GLU A 72 -12.54 -12.34 8.65
N LEU A 73 -11.22 -12.33 8.85
CA LEU A 73 -10.53 -13.41 9.56
C LEU A 73 -10.96 -13.46 11.03
N LYS A 74 -11.12 -12.31 11.69
CA LYS A 74 -11.64 -12.22 13.06
C LYS A 74 -13.06 -12.80 13.14
N SER A 75 -13.95 -12.39 12.24
CA SER A 75 -15.32 -12.94 12.21
C SER A 75 -15.34 -14.45 11.98
N LYS A 76 -14.50 -14.96 11.07
CA LYS A 76 -14.39 -16.40 10.83
C LYS A 76 -13.84 -17.14 12.06
N LEU A 77 -12.89 -16.55 12.76
CA LEU A 77 -12.35 -17.11 14.01
C LEU A 77 -13.46 -17.20 15.06
N ASP A 78 -14.16 -16.10 15.34
CA ASP A 78 -15.26 -16.05 16.31
C ASP A 78 -16.32 -17.12 16.00
N SER A 79 -16.67 -17.31 14.71
CA SER A 79 -17.62 -18.35 14.30
C SER A 79 -17.11 -19.78 14.53
N SER A 80 -15.80 -19.99 14.35
CA SER A 80 -15.15 -21.30 14.56
C SER A 80 -15.06 -21.62 16.04
N GLU A 81 -14.80 -20.61 16.89
CA GLU A 81 -14.83 -20.74 18.35
C GLU A 81 -16.23 -21.10 18.85
N GLN A 82 -17.27 -20.39 18.37
CA GLN A 82 -18.66 -20.72 18.73
C GLN A 82 -19.04 -22.15 18.32
N ALA A 83 -18.65 -22.58 17.11
CA ALA A 83 -18.90 -23.94 16.64
C ALA A 83 -18.17 -24.98 17.51
N LEU A 84 -16.92 -24.71 17.92
CA LEU A 84 -16.16 -25.58 18.82
C LEU A 84 -16.83 -25.68 20.19
N LEU A 85 -17.25 -24.55 20.78
CA LEU A 85 -17.94 -24.52 22.07
C LEU A 85 -19.24 -25.32 22.02
N GLN A 86 -20.06 -25.13 20.98
CA GLN A 86 -21.29 -25.91 20.77
C GLN A 86 -21.02 -27.41 20.62
N PHE A 87 -19.95 -27.78 19.90
CA PHE A 87 -19.56 -29.18 19.76
C PHE A 87 -19.13 -29.80 21.10
N LEU A 88 -18.33 -29.09 21.89
CA LEU A 88 -17.88 -29.54 23.21
C LEU A 88 -19.04 -29.66 24.21
N GLU A 89 -19.99 -28.71 24.18
CA GLU A 89 -21.21 -28.76 24.98
C GLU A 89 -22.08 -29.98 24.61
N ALA A 90 -22.29 -30.21 23.31
CA ALA A 90 -23.05 -31.34 22.81
C ALA A 90 -22.42 -32.69 23.19
N GLN A 91 -21.09 -32.77 23.26
CA GLN A 91 -20.36 -33.97 23.66
C GLN A 91 -20.18 -34.11 25.18
N LYS A 92 -20.72 -33.19 26.00
CA LYS A 92 -20.53 -33.14 27.46
C LYS A 92 -19.04 -33.18 27.88
N LEU A 93 -18.16 -32.63 27.04
CA LEU A 93 -16.72 -32.50 27.31
C LEU A 93 -16.38 -31.19 28.03
N ILE A 94 -17.40 -30.44 28.48
CA ILE A 94 -17.25 -29.30 29.38
C ILE A 94 -17.03 -29.85 30.79
N ASP A 95 -15.88 -30.46 31.01
CA ASP A 95 -15.36 -30.65 32.36
C ASP A 95 -13.83 -30.79 32.33
N ASP A 96 -13.19 -30.01 33.20
CA ASP A 96 -11.87 -30.27 33.80
C ASP A 96 -10.54 -29.98 33.06
N SER A 97 -10.50 -29.22 31.96
CA SER A 97 -9.19 -28.75 31.49
C SER A 97 -9.24 -27.39 30.83
N GLY A 98 -8.83 -26.35 31.57
CA GLY A 98 -8.63 -24.97 31.10
C GLY A 98 -7.67 -24.78 29.91
N ILE A 99 -7.29 -25.88 29.25
CA ILE A 99 -6.52 -25.96 28.00
C ILE A 99 -7.26 -25.27 26.85
N VAL A 100 -8.59 -25.38 26.75
CA VAL A 100 -9.35 -24.72 25.66
C VAL A 100 -9.36 -23.20 25.82
N ALA A 101 -9.53 -22.69 27.04
CA ALA A 101 -9.46 -21.25 27.32
C ALA A 101 -8.04 -20.70 27.10
N LEU A 102 -7.00 -21.46 27.49
CA LEU A 102 -5.61 -21.06 27.32
C LEU A 102 -5.21 -21.00 25.83
N THR A 103 -5.61 -22.00 25.03
CA THR A 103 -5.30 -22.06 23.60
C THR A 103 -6.02 -20.97 22.79
N SER A 104 -7.30 -20.67 23.10
CA SER A 104 -8.00 -19.53 22.50
C SER A 104 -7.35 -18.19 22.86
N SER A 105 -6.94 -18.01 24.13
CA SER A 105 -6.24 -16.78 24.56
C SER A 105 -4.86 -16.61 23.90
N GLU A 106 -4.08 -17.67 23.74
CA GLU A 106 -2.80 -17.63 23.01
C GLU A 106 -3.01 -17.30 21.52
N LEU A 107 -4.05 -17.85 20.90
CA LEU A 107 -4.35 -17.61 19.48
C LEU A 107 -4.83 -16.17 19.24
N SER A 108 -5.65 -15.62 20.14
CA SER A 108 -6.04 -14.20 20.10
C SER A 108 -4.80 -13.30 20.25
N ASN A 109 -3.91 -13.61 21.20
CA ASN A 109 -2.67 -12.85 21.38
C ASN A 109 -1.76 -12.88 20.14
N LEU A 110 -1.62 -14.04 19.49
CA LEU A 110 -0.89 -14.17 18.23
C LEU A 110 -1.50 -13.35 17.11
N THR A 111 -2.83 -13.33 17.03
CA THR A 111 -3.58 -12.54 16.03
C THR A 111 -3.33 -11.04 16.24
N ASP A 112 -3.40 -10.57 17.48
CA ASP A 112 -3.10 -9.17 17.83
C ASP A 112 -1.65 -8.79 17.52
N ARG A 113 -0.70 -9.68 17.79
CA ARG A 113 0.73 -9.46 17.48
C ARG A 113 0.98 -9.38 15.97
N ILE A 114 0.29 -10.20 15.17
CA ILE A 114 0.37 -10.14 13.70
C ILE A 114 -0.23 -8.83 13.18
N ALA A 115 -1.36 -8.39 13.74
CA ALA A 115 -1.97 -7.10 13.38
C ALA A 115 -1.01 -5.93 13.67
N GLN A 116 -0.45 -5.86 14.88
CA GLN A 116 0.51 -4.82 15.27
C GLN A 116 1.80 -4.86 14.43
N ALA A 117 2.33 -6.05 14.12
CA ALA A 117 3.52 -6.17 13.28
C ALA A 117 3.27 -5.67 11.84
N THR A 118 2.05 -5.88 11.33
CA THR A 118 1.65 -5.42 10.01
C THR A 118 1.51 -3.91 9.98
N GLU A 119 0.85 -3.33 10.98
CA GLU A 119 0.72 -1.88 11.18
C GLU A 119 2.10 -1.21 11.24
N LYS A 120 3.00 -1.73 12.08
CA LYS A 120 4.35 -1.18 12.23
C LYS A 120 5.19 -1.27 10.95
N ARG A 121 5.01 -2.33 10.15
CA ARG A 121 5.67 -2.45 8.85
C ARG A 121 5.19 -1.37 7.89
N ILE A 122 3.88 -1.09 7.89
CA ILE A 122 3.27 -0.04 7.05
C ILE A 122 3.78 1.34 7.46
N GLU A 123 3.78 1.66 8.75
CA GLU A 123 4.34 2.92 9.28
C GLU A 123 5.80 3.10 8.85
N THR A 124 6.61 2.06 9.01
CA THR A 124 8.04 2.11 8.65
C THR A 124 8.22 2.31 7.14
N GLN A 125 7.42 1.65 6.30
CA GLN A 125 7.48 1.83 4.84
C GLN A 125 7.04 3.23 4.40
N ALA A 126 6.13 3.88 5.13
CA ALA A 126 5.72 5.25 4.88
C ALA A 126 6.80 6.27 5.30
N LEU A 127 7.58 5.99 6.34
CA LEU A 127 8.63 6.87 6.85
C LEU A 127 9.94 6.83 6.03
N PHE A 128 10.21 5.73 5.33
CA PHE A 128 11.46 5.51 4.58
C PHE A 128 11.39 5.82 3.07
N ASN A 129 10.28 6.35 2.56
CA ASN A 129 10.11 6.71 1.13
C ASN A 129 9.86 8.20 0.91
#